data_AF-A0A9N9E493-F1
#
_entry.id   AF-A0A9N9E493-F1
#
_cell.length_a   1.000
_cell.length_b   1.000
_cell.length_c   1.000
_cell.angle_alpha   90.00
_cell.angle_beta   90.00
_cell.angle_gamma   90.00
#
_symmetry.space_group_name_H-M   'P 1'
#
loop_
_entity.id
_entity.type
_entity.pdbx_description
1 polymer ?
#
loop_
_entity_poly.entity_id
_entity_poly.type
_entity_poly.pdbx_seq_one_letter_code
_entity_poly.pdbx_strand_id
1 'polypeptide(L)'
;MTSLPNSLTKLQEQTFLGHDALVSIKSALISSFKSGLSEDAPTMIPSFVSIFPTGTEIGEYLAIDLGGTNLRVAVVRLLGNNRFDSETKKSFSIPDEKKKGNGDGLFDWIAEMVKTVLDEKGIDYKKPVIVGATFSFPVNQVAINRGTVTTMGKGFDLDNVEGMDIVELMENGFKRK
;
A
#
# COMPACT_ATOMS: atom_id res chain seq x y z
N MET A 1 44.57 5.62 23.71
CA MET A 1 43.17 5.19 23.51
C MET A 1 42.25 6.30 24.00
N THR A 2 42.09 7.36 23.20
CA THR A 2 41.44 8.59 23.63
C THR A 2 40.50 9.09 22.51
N SER A 3 39.26 9.42 22.89
CA SER A 3 38.25 10.22 22.17
C SER A 3 36.98 9.58 21.55
N LEU A 4 36.57 8.35 21.93
CA LEU A 4 35.15 7.96 21.73
C LEU A 4 34.12 8.77 22.57
N PRO A 5 34.40 9.21 23.82
CA PRO A 5 33.37 9.82 24.68
C PRO A 5 32.80 11.16 24.17
N ASN A 6 33.64 12.02 23.59
CA ASN A 6 33.20 13.35 23.14
C ASN A 6 32.34 13.28 21.88
N SER A 7 32.68 12.38 20.93
CA SER A 7 31.90 12.18 19.71
C SER A 7 30.52 11.59 20.01
N LEU A 8 30.44 10.67 20.98
CA LEU A 8 29.16 10.10 21.43
C LEU A 8 28.29 11.13 22.15
N THR A 9 28.87 11.97 23.01
CA THR A 9 28.15 13.04 23.70
C THR A 9 27.60 14.06 22.69
N LYS A 10 28.41 14.45 21.69
CA LYS A 10 27.98 15.35 20.63
C LYS A 10 26.87 14.75 19.77
N LEU A 11 26.94 13.45 19.45
CA LEU A 11 25.87 12.75 18.73
C LEU A 11 24.59 12.68 19.56
N GLN A 12 24.71 12.43 20.87
CA GLN A 12 23.58 12.44 21.80
C GLN A 12 22.92 13.83 21.83
N GLU A 13 23.68 14.91 21.93
CA GLU A 13 23.13 16.28 21.87
C GLU A 13 22.46 16.59 20.53
N GLN A 14 23.04 16.15 19.42
CA GLN A 14 22.48 16.37 18.07
C GLN A 14 21.19 15.58 17.80
N THR A 15 20.99 14.46 18.49
CA THR A 15 19.84 13.57 18.28
C THR A 15 18.82 13.64 19.42
N PHE A 16 19.17 14.29 20.54
CA PHE A 16 18.27 14.46 21.66
C PHE A 16 17.18 15.48 21.34
N LEU A 17 15.93 15.01 21.41
CA LEU A 17 14.75 15.85 21.31
C LEU A 17 14.12 15.99 22.69
N GLY A 18 14.38 17.13 23.33
CA GLY A 18 13.75 17.49 24.60
C GLY A 18 12.25 17.76 24.46
N HIS A 19 11.57 17.90 25.59
CA HIS A 19 10.11 18.13 25.64
C HIS A 19 9.67 19.30 24.77
N ASP A 20 10.32 20.46 24.89
CA ASP A 20 9.96 21.67 24.14
C ASP A 20 10.13 21.49 22.63
N ALA A 21 11.18 20.76 22.21
CA ALA A 21 11.38 20.42 20.81
C ALA A 21 10.24 19.53 20.29
N LEU A 22 9.82 18.51 21.06
CA LEU A 22 8.69 17.65 20.69
C LEU A 22 7.36 18.42 20.62
N VAL A 23 7.12 19.36 21.54
CA VAL A 23 5.94 20.23 21.52
C VAL A 23 5.95 21.13 20.27
N SER A 24 7.11 21.66 19.91
CA SER A 24 7.29 22.46 18.69
C SER A 24 7.02 21.64 17.43
N ILE A 25 7.61 20.43 17.32
CA ILE A 25 7.39 19.51 16.20
C ILE A 25 5.91 19.13 16.07
N LYS A 26 5.25 18.79 17.19
CA LYS A 26 3.80 18.52 17.22
C LYS A 26 3.00 19.69 16.67
N SER A 27 3.31 20.91 17.12
CA SER A 27 2.58 22.11 16.71
C SER A 27 2.77 22.40 15.22
N ALA A 28 4.00 22.25 14.71
CA ALA A 28 4.30 22.35 13.29
C ALA A 28 3.54 21.30 12.47
N LEU A 29 3.52 20.03 12.91
CA LEU A 29 2.81 18.95 12.23
C LEU A 29 1.30 19.21 12.15
N ILE A 30 0.69 19.68 13.24
CA ILE A 30 -0.72 20.08 13.26
C ILE A 30 -0.99 21.21 12.27
N SER A 31 -0.10 22.21 12.20
CA SER A 31 -0.21 23.30 11.23
C SER A 31 -0.14 22.77 9.79
N SER A 32 0.81 21.87 9.50
CA SER A 32 0.95 21.24 8.18
C SER A 32 -0.28 20.43 7.80
N PHE A 33 -0.88 19.67 8.72
CA PHE A 33 -2.12 18.94 8.45
C PHE A 33 -3.28 19.87 8.11
N LYS A 34 -3.42 20.98 8.85
CA LYS A 34 -4.47 21.98 8.57
C LYS A 34 -4.29 22.61 7.18
N SER A 35 -3.05 22.98 6.83
CA SER A 35 -2.73 23.51 5.48
C SER A 35 -3.04 22.49 4.40
N GLY A 36 -2.58 21.24 4.57
CA GLY A 36 -2.76 20.18 3.59
C GLY A 36 -4.23 19.84 3.33
N LEU A 37 -5.08 19.91 4.37
CA LEU A 37 -6.53 19.73 4.24
C LEU A 37 -7.23 20.88 3.49
N SER A 38 -6.66 22.09 3.48
CA SER A 38 -7.27 23.26 2.81
C SER A 38 -6.75 23.51 1.39
N GLU A 39 -5.56 23.03 1.05
CA GLU A 39 -4.82 23.47 -0.15
C GLU A 39 -4.68 22.37 -1.23
N ASP A 40 -5.45 21.28 -1.15
CA ASP A 40 -5.34 20.10 -2.04
C ASP A 40 -3.87 19.65 -2.19
N ALA A 41 -3.14 19.65 -1.07
CA ALA A 41 -1.73 19.32 -1.06
C ALA A 41 -1.53 17.83 -1.39
N PRO A 42 -0.34 17.41 -1.88
CA PRO A 42 0.01 15.99 -2.06
C PRO A 42 0.16 15.21 -0.74
N THR A 43 -0.34 15.78 0.36
CA THR A 43 -0.36 15.27 1.72
C THR A 43 -1.78 15.47 2.25
N MET A 44 -2.31 14.53 3.04
CA MET A 44 -3.75 14.50 3.44
C MET A 44 -4.72 14.06 2.33
N ILE A 45 -4.28 13.16 1.45
CA ILE A 45 -5.09 12.61 0.35
C ILE A 45 -6.33 11.87 0.87
N PRO A 46 -7.55 12.17 0.38
CA PRO A 46 -8.75 11.45 0.78
C PRO A 46 -8.69 9.96 0.41
N SER A 47 -8.95 9.07 1.37
CA SER A 47 -8.97 7.62 1.13
C SER A 47 -10.27 7.11 0.50
N PHE A 48 -11.31 7.95 0.45
CA PHE A 48 -12.68 7.59 0.06
C PHE A 48 -13.32 6.48 0.90
N VAL A 49 -12.77 6.21 2.09
CA VAL A 49 -13.40 5.39 3.13
C VAL A 49 -14.09 6.34 4.11
N SER A 50 -15.40 6.50 3.96
CA SER A 50 -16.22 7.45 4.75
C SER A 50 -16.99 6.81 5.90
N ILE A 51 -16.90 5.48 6.05
CA ILE A 51 -17.59 4.72 7.08
C ILE A 51 -16.58 3.93 7.93
N PHE A 52 -16.88 3.83 9.23
CA PHE A 52 -16.14 2.94 10.11
C PHE A 52 -16.64 1.50 9.98
N PRO A 53 -15.77 0.50 10.15
CA PRO A 53 -16.21 -0.88 10.27
C PRO A 53 -17.15 -1.00 11.47
N THR A 54 -18.26 -1.70 11.25
CA THR A 54 -19.31 -1.98 12.25
C THR A 54 -19.02 -3.25 13.04
N GLY A 55 -18.16 -4.12 12.52
CA GLY A 55 -17.93 -5.47 13.04
C GLY A 55 -19.00 -6.47 12.59
N THR A 56 -19.99 -6.04 11.81
CA THR A 56 -21.08 -6.90 11.29
C THR A 56 -20.82 -7.37 9.86
N GLU A 57 -19.70 -6.97 9.26
CA GLU A 57 -19.31 -7.32 7.91
C GLU A 57 -19.17 -8.84 7.77
N ILE A 58 -19.76 -9.38 6.70
CA ILE A 58 -19.69 -10.78 6.32
C ILE A 58 -19.28 -10.83 4.85
N GLY A 59 -18.47 -11.82 4.48
CA GLY A 59 -18.10 -12.06 3.08
C GLY A 59 -16.73 -12.66 2.94
N GLU A 60 -16.35 -12.95 1.70
CA GLU A 60 -15.03 -13.43 1.32
C GLU A 60 -14.40 -12.41 0.38
N TYR A 61 -13.20 -11.95 0.72
CA TYR A 61 -12.51 -10.84 0.08
C TYR A 61 -11.08 -11.24 -0.23
N LEU A 62 -10.58 -10.85 -1.40
CA LEU A 62 -9.17 -10.95 -1.74
C LEU A 62 -8.46 -9.66 -1.34
N ALA A 63 -7.37 -9.77 -0.59
CA ALA A 63 -6.48 -8.65 -0.28
C ALA A 63 -5.17 -8.82 -1.03
N ILE A 64 -4.74 -7.75 -1.73
CA ILE A 64 -3.44 -7.67 -2.41
C ILE A 64 -2.66 -6.56 -1.73
N ASP A 65 -1.43 -6.83 -1.30
CA ASP A 65 -0.52 -5.84 -0.71
C ASP A 65 0.78 -5.82 -1.50
N LEU A 66 0.94 -4.77 -2.31
CA LEU A 66 2.14 -4.53 -3.09
C LEU A 66 3.10 -3.62 -2.30
N GLY A 67 4.12 -4.25 -1.72
CA GLY A 67 5.24 -3.57 -1.07
C GLY A 67 6.41 -3.30 -2.03
N GLY A 68 7.53 -2.82 -1.46
CA GLY A 68 8.77 -2.62 -2.21
C GLY A 68 9.53 -3.91 -2.55
N THR A 69 9.36 -4.94 -1.71
CA THR A 69 10.14 -6.18 -1.77
C THR A 69 9.25 -7.39 -2.03
N ASN A 70 8.04 -7.39 -1.48
CA ASN A 70 7.14 -8.54 -1.54
C ASN A 70 5.76 -8.10 -2.00
N LEU A 71 5.15 -8.96 -2.80
CA LEU A 71 3.71 -9.00 -3.00
C LEU A 71 3.11 -9.94 -1.97
N ARG A 72 2.04 -9.53 -1.30
CA ARG A 72 1.27 -10.41 -0.43
C ARG A 72 -0.14 -10.54 -0.98
N VAL A 73 -0.65 -11.76 -0.98
CA VAL A 73 -2.02 -12.06 -1.42
C VAL A 73 -2.67 -12.86 -0.30
N ALA A 74 -3.85 -12.41 0.14
CA ALA A 74 -4.61 -13.05 1.20
C ALA A 74 -6.08 -13.21 0.81
N VAL A 75 -6.69 -14.33 1.19
CA VAL A 75 -8.15 -14.48 1.18
C VAL A 75 -8.63 -14.30 2.61
N VAL A 76 -9.50 -13.32 2.82
CA VAL A 76 -10.05 -12.92 4.11
C VAL A 76 -11.54 -13.25 4.13
N ARG A 77 -11.96 -14.07 5.08
CA ARG A 77 -13.38 -14.35 5.30
C ARG A 77 -13.86 -13.66 6.56
N LEU A 78 -14.71 -12.65 6.40
CA LEU A 78 -15.37 -11.95 7.50
C LEU A 78 -16.62 -12.74 7.92
N LEU A 79 -16.76 -12.96 9.22
CA LEU A 79 -17.79 -13.81 9.82
C LEU A 79 -18.83 -13.01 10.62
N GLY A 80 -18.75 -11.68 10.59
CA GLY A 80 -19.49 -10.79 11.48
C GLY A 80 -19.09 -10.94 12.95
N ASN A 81 -19.76 -10.19 13.82
CA ASN A 81 -19.50 -10.14 15.25
C ASN A 81 -18.02 -9.92 15.61
N ASN A 82 -17.32 -9.06 14.87
CA ASN A 82 -15.88 -8.79 15.01
C ASN A 82 -14.98 -10.02 14.82
N ARG A 83 -15.41 -11.01 14.04
CA ARG A 83 -14.63 -12.22 13.75
C ARG A 83 -14.28 -12.33 12.26
N PHE A 84 -13.14 -12.94 12.01
CA PHE A 84 -12.68 -13.34 10.70
C PHE A 84 -12.02 -14.72 10.81
N ASP A 85 -12.05 -15.49 9.72
CA ASP A 85 -11.32 -16.75 9.61
C ASP A 85 -9.86 -16.48 9.21
N SER A 86 -8.92 -17.27 9.74
CA SER A 86 -7.49 -17.03 9.54
C SER A 86 -7.08 -17.20 8.08
N GLU A 87 -6.47 -16.15 7.54
CA GLU A 87 -6.04 -15.99 6.14
C GLU A 87 -5.15 -17.13 5.64
N THR A 88 -5.32 -17.48 4.37
CA THR A 88 -4.15 -17.92 3.61
C THR A 88 -3.50 -16.71 3.02
N LYS A 89 -2.40 -16.34 3.65
CA LYS A 89 -1.52 -15.27 3.23
C LYS A 89 -0.31 -15.90 2.58
N LYS A 90 -0.12 -15.65 1.29
CA LYS A 90 1.12 -15.96 0.58
C LYS A 90 1.91 -14.69 0.36
N SER A 91 3.23 -14.79 0.53
CA SER A 91 4.16 -13.72 0.23
C SER A 91 5.09 -14.19 -0.88
N PHE A 92 5.20 -13.37 -1.92
CA PHE A 92 6.02 -13.62 -3.09
C PHE A 92 7.08 -12.51 -3.17
N SER A 93 8.35 -12.90 -3.20
CA SER A 93 9.44 -11.93 -3.44
C SER A 93 9.29 -11.38 -4.85
N ILE A 94 9.27 -10.06 -4.99
CA ILE A 94 9.14 -9.40 -6.30
C ILE A 94 10.48 -9.54 -7.03
N PRO A 95 10.53 -10.26 -8.16
CA PRO A 95 11.76 -10.37 -8.95
C PRO A 95 12.21 -8.99 -9.43
N ASP A 96 13.52 -8.74 -9.46
CA ASP A 96 14.04 -7.40 -9.77
C ASP A 96 13.75 -6.99 -11.22
N GLU A 97 13.65 -7.94 -12.14
CA GLU A 97 13.21 -7.71 -13.51
C GLU A 97 11.74 -7.25 -13.60
N LYS A 98 10.91 -7.52 -12.58
CA LYS A 98 9.52 -7.05 -12.52
C LYS A 98 9.41 -5.63 -11.98
N LYS A 99 10.50 -5.06 -11.49
CA LYS A 99 10.56 -3.66 -11.03
C LYS A 99 11.04 -2.70 -12.12
N LYS A 100 11.43 -3.22 -13.29
CA LYS A 100 12.06 -2.43 -14.37
C LYS A 100 11.44 -2.69 -15.73
N GLY A 101 11.41 -1.67 -16.58
CA GLY A 101 10.91 -1.77 -17.96
C GLY A 101 9.40 -1.57 -18.05
N ASN A 102 8.69 -2.29 -18.92
CA ASN A 102 7.25 -2.06 -19.12
C ASN A 102 6.40 -2.54 -17.92
N GLY A 103 5.53 -1.67 -17.42
CA GLY A 103 4.60 -1.92 -16.31
C GLY A 103 3.72 -3.16 -16.48
N ASP A 104 3.32 -3.52 -17.70
CA ASP A 104 2.52 -4.71 -17.97
C ASP A 104 3.16 -5.98 -17.40
N GLY A 105 4.49 -6.06 -17.41
CA GLY A 105 5.23 -7.20 -16.88
C GLY A 105 5.05 -7.41 -15.37
N LEU A 106 4.88 -6.31 -14.61
CA LEU A 106 4.58 -6.34 -13.18
C LEU A 106 3.14 -6.79 -12.93
N PHE A 107 2.17 -6.17 -13.60
CA PHE A 107 0.74 -6.46 -13.38
C PHE A 107 0.35 -7.85 -13.86
N ASP A 108 0.98 -8.37 -14.91
CA ASP A 108 0.89 -9.77 -15.33
C ASP A 108 1.40 -10.72 -14.26
N TRP A 109 2.54 -10.40 -13.66
CA TRP A 109 3.12 -11.21 -12.59
C TRP A 109 2.25 -11.18 -11.33
N ILE A 110 1.68 -10.02 -10.95
CA ILE A 110 0.71 -9.91 -9.86
C ILE A 110 -0.50 -10.82 -10.14
N ALA A 111 -1.04 -10.78 -11.37
CA ALA A 111 -2.16 -11.62 -11.78
C ALA A 111 -1.85 -13.12 -11.66
N GLU A 112 -0.66 -13.57 -12.06
CA GLU A 112 -0.21 -14.96 -11.91
C GLU A 112 -0.11 -15.38 -10.44
N MET A 113 0.42 -14.52 -9.57
CA MET A 113 0.53 -14.81 -8.13
C MET A 113 -0.84 -14.85 -7.45
N VAL A 114 -1.75 -13.96 -7.84
CA VAL A 114 -3.15 -13.98 -7.39
C VAL A 114 -3.84 -15.26 -7.82
N LYS A 115 -3.73 -15.63 -9.11
CA LYS A 115 -4.30 -16.86 -9.66
C LYS A 115 -3.82 -18.09 -8.90
N THR A 116 -2.53 -18.16 -8.58
CA THR A 116 -1.95 -19.25 -7.77
C THR A 116 -2.66 -19.40 -6.41
N VAL A 117 -2.90 -18.29 -5.71
CA VAL A 117 -3.60 -18.31 -4.40
C VAL A 117 -5.07 -18.70 -4.55
N LEU A 118 -5.74 -18.21 -5.59
CA LEU A 118 -7.14 -18.53 -5.84
C LEU A 118 -7.33 -20.02 -6.20
N ASP A 119 -6.48 -20.56 -7.08
CA ASP A 119 -6.50 -21.97 -7.49
C ASP A 119 -6.26 -22.90 -6.28
N GLU A 120 -5.27 -22.59 -5.45
CA GLU A 120 -4.99 -23.36 -4.22
C GLU A 120 -6.13 -23.33 -3.21
N LYS A 121 -6.93 -22.26 -3.23
CA LYS A 121 -8.13 -22.14 -2.39
C LYS A 121 -9.38 -22.72 -3.01
N GLY A 122 -9.33 -23.11 -4.29
CA GLY A 122 -10.51 -23.51 -5.03
C GLY A 122 -11.55 -22.39 -5.15
N ILE A 123 -11.10 -21.13 -5.18
CA ILE A 123 -12.00 -19.99 -5.39
C ILE A 123 -12.33 -19.89 -6.87
N ASP A 124 -13.62 -19.92 -7.20
CA ASP A 124 -14.11 -19.77 -8.57
C ASP A 124 -14.08 -18.29 -9.00
N TYR A 125 -12.96 -17.88 -9.62
CA TYR A 125 -12.79 -16.55 -10.20
C TYR A 125 -13.43 -16.39 -11.60
N LYS A 126 -14.27 -17.34 -12.04
CA LYS A 126 -15.21 -17.07 -13.14
C LYS A 126 -16.38 -16.20 -12.67
N LYS A 127 -16.55 -16.07 -11.34
CA LYS A 127 -17.46 -15.13 -10.71
C LYS A 127 -16.68 -13.90 -10.22
N PRO A 128 -17.33 -12.73 -10.10
CA PRO A 128 -16.68 -11.55 -9.53
C PRO A 128 -16.13 -11.85 -8.14
N VAL A 129 -14.83 -11.60 -7.95
CA VAL A 129 -14.15 -11.63 -6.66
C VAL A 129 -13.98 -10.18 -6.19
N ILE A 130 -14.36 -9.89 -4.94
CA ILE A 130 -14.17 -8.55 -4.38
C ILE A 130 -12.71 -8.43 -3.93
N VAL A 131 -11.99 -7.46 -4.49
CA VAL A 131 -10.56 -7.25 -4.24
C VAL A 131 -10.32 -5.91 -3.55
N GLY A 132 -9.58 -5.94 -2.44
CA GLY A 132 -8.93 -4.77 -1.86
C GLY A 132 -7.46 -4.75 -2.23
N ALA A 133 -7.01 -3.69 -2.90
CA ALA A 133 -5.61 -3.53 -3.28
C ALA A 133 -4.92 -2.45 -2.43
N THR A 134 -4.01 -2.87 -1.57
CA THR A 134 -3.06 -2.01 -0.87
C THR A 134 -1.90 -1.71 -1.81
N PHE A 135 -1.99 -0.60 -2.53
CA PHE A 135 -0.95 -0.12 -3.43
C PHE A 135 -0.15 0.97 -2.71
N SER A 136 1.01 0.60 -2.15
CA SER A 136 1.79 1.48 -1.26
C SER A 136 2.65 2.49 -2.02
N PHE A 137 2.06 3.20 -2.99
CA PHE A 137 2.66 4.29 -3.73
C PHE A 137 1.69 5.48 -3.75
N PRO A 138 2.18 6.71 -3.94
CA PRO A 138 1.32 7.87 -4.12
C PRO A 138 0.33 7.68 -5.29
N VAL A 139 -0.96 7.79 -4.99
CA VAL A 139 -2.06 7.74 -5.95
C VAL A 139 -2.91 8.98 -5.76
N ASN A 140 -3.16 9.71 -6.84
CA ASN A 140 -4.18 10.75 -6.87
C ASN A 140 -5.56 10.09 -7.01
N GLN A 141 -6.17 9.77 -5.87
CA GLN A 141 -7.41 9.04 -5.82
C GLN A 141 -8.62 9.98 -6.00
N VAL A 142 -9.57 9.59 -6.85
CA VAL A 142 -10.82 10.35 -7.09
C VAL A 142 -12.08 9.55 -6.73
N ALA A 143 -11.92 8.24 -6.46
CA ALA A 143 -12.91 7.36 -5.86
C ALA A 143 -12.21 6.17 -5.21
N ILE A 144 -12.88 5.40 -4.36
CA ILE A 144 -12.28 4.22 -3.69
C ILE A 144 -11.71 3.19 -4.68
N ASN A 145 -12.24 3.15 -5.89
CA ASN A 145 -11.84 2.27 -6.99
C ASN A 145 -11.35 3.05 -8.23
N ARG A 146 -10.79 4.25 -8.05
CA ARG A 146 -10.25 5.05 -9.15
C ARG A 146 -9.16 6.00 -8.67
N GLY A 147 -8.02 5.97 -9.32
CA GLY A 147 -6.93 6.86 -8.99
C GLY A 147 -5.71 6.68 -9.87
N THR A 148 -5.06 7.79 -10.17
CA THR A 148 -3.89 7.84 -11.03
C THR A 148 -2.61 7.69 -10.22
N VAL A 149 -1.73 6.78 -10.61
CA VAL A 149 -0.40 6.64 -10.00
C VAL A 149 0.40 7.91 -10.29
N THR A 150 0.92 8.59 -9.26
CA THR A 150 1.65 9.85 -9.50
C THR A 150 3.15 9.62 -9.66
N THR A 151 3.76 8.85 -8.76
CA THR A 151 5.20 8.58 -8.78
C THR A 151 5.48 7.22 -8.16
N MET A 152 6.34 6.44 -8.81
CA MET A 152 6.83 5.16 -8.31
C MET A 152 8.14 5.37 -7.53
N GLY A 153 8.35 4.52 -6.51
CA GLY A 153 9.53 4.59 -5.65
C GLY A 153 10.04 3.20 -5.32
N LYS A 154 10.82 3.05 -4.23
CA LYS A 154 11.26 1.73 -3.70
C LYS A 154 12.04 0.88 -4.71
N GLY A 155 12.70 1.50 -5.68
CA GLY A 155 13.46 0.82 -6.73
C GLY A 155 12.64 0.34 -7.93
N PHE A 156 11.36 0.74 -8.02
CA PHE A 156 10.55 0.56 -9.22
C PHE A 156 10.86 1.67 -10.22
N ASP A 157 11.05 1.27 -11.47
CA ASP A 157 11.39 2.11 -12.62
C ASP A 157 10.65 1.54 -13.84
N LEU A 158 9.36 1.86 -13.95
CA LEU A 158 8.43 1.22 -14.87
C LEU A 158 7.81 2.20 -15.86
N ASP A 159 7.90 1.87 -17.14
CA ASP A 159 7.20 2.57 -18.22
C ASP A 159 5.70 2.28 -18.15
N ASN A 160 4.87 3.25 -18.52
CA ASN A 160 3.41 3.13 -18.62
C ASN A 160 2.70 2.78 -17.29
N VAL A 161 3.24 3.23 -16.15
CA VAL A 161 2.59 3.11 -14.84
C VAL A 161 2.21 4.49 -14.28
N GLU A 162 3.17 5.40 -14.18
CA GLU A 162 2.89 6.78 -13.76
C GLU A 162 1.94 7.47 -14.75
N GLY A 163 0.95 8.20 -14.24
CA GLY A 163 -0.10 8.83 -15.04
C GLY A 163 -1.26 7.90 -15.42
N MET A 164 -1.19 6.60 -15.11
CA MET A 164 -2.25 5.62 -15.41
C MET A 164 -3.13 5.31 -14.20
N ASP A 165 -4.37 4.90 -14.45
CA ASP A 165 -5.28 4.45 -13.39
C ASP A 165 -4.87 3.07 -12.84
N ILE A 166 -4.70 2.98 -11.52
CA ILE A 166 -4.21 1.75 -10.88
C ILE A 166 -5.20 0.58 -10.99
N VAL A 167 -6.50 0.85 -11.01
CA VAL A 167 -7.52 -0.19 -11.16
C VAL A 167 -7.51 -0.73 -12.59
N GLU A 168 -7.38 0.15 -13.58
CA GLU A 168 -7.23 -0.27 -14.99
C GLU A 168 -5.97 -1.12 -15.21
N LEU A 169 -4.83 -0.73 -14.64
CA LEU A 169 -3.58 -1.49 -14.72
C LEU A 169 -3.75 -2.91 -14.15
N MET A 170 -4.36 -3.03 -12.96
CA MET A 170 -4.62 -4.32 -12.31
C MET A 170 -5.62 -5.16 -13.12
N GLU A 171 -6.74 -4.58 -13.56
CA GLU A 171 -7.74 -5.27 -14.37
C GLU A 171 -7.17 -5.77 -15.70
N ASN A 172 -6.32 -4.97 -16.36
CA ASN A 172 -5.69 -5.37 -17.61
C ASN A 172 -4.74 -6.55 -17.39
N GLY A 173 -3.95 -6.54 -16.31
CA GLY A 173 -3.15 -7.68 -15.90
C GLY A 173 -4.01 -8.95 -15.67
N PHE A 174 -5.12 -8.82 -14.93
CA PHE A 174 -6.04 -9.94 -14.70
C PHE A 174 -6.72 -10.44 -15.98
N LYS A 175 -7.07 -9.56 -16.92
CA LYS A 175 -7.69 -9.95 -18.21
C LYS A 175 -6.73 -10.73 -19.12
N ARG A 176 -5.41 -10.55 -18.96
CA ARG A 176 -4.38 -11.23 -19.75
C ARG A 176 -4.01 -12.63 -19.22
N LYS A 177 -4.46 -13.04 -18.02
CA LYS A 177 -4.03 -14.28 -17.33
C LYS A 177 -5.19 -15.18 -16.90
#